data_AF-A0A3C0U6E9-F1
#
_entry.id   AF-A0A3C0U6E9-F1
#
_cell.length_a   1.000
_cell.length_b   1.000
_cell.length_c   1.000
_cell.angle_alpha   90.00
_cell.angle_beta   90.00
_cell.angle_gamma   90.00
#
_symmetry.space_group_name_H-M   'P 1'
#
loop_
_entity.id
_entity.type
_entity.pdbx_description
1 polymer ?
#
loop_
_entity_poly.entity_id
_entity_poly.type
_entity_poly.pdbx_seq_one_letter_code
_entity_poly.pdbx_strand_id
1 'polypeptide(L)' 'MMSTNNVLSPANGAPIIVPSQDMILGLYYTSLMREGMKGE' A
#
# COMPACT_ATOMS: atom_id res chain seq x y z
N MET A 1 12.83 -21.17 -6.46
CA MET A 1 12.68 -19.84 -7.08
C MET A 1 12.39 -18.83 -5.98
N MET A 2 13.11 -17.71 -5.91
CA MET A 2 12.96 -16.72 -4.83
C MET A 2 11.78 -15.78 -5.10
N SER A 3 10.99 -15.48 -4.06
CA SER A 3 9.80 -14.61 -4.16
C SER A 3 10.12 -13.16 -4.55
N THR A 4 11.31 -12.68 -4.18
CA THR A 4 11.78 -11.32 -4.49
C THR A 4 11.92 -11.06 -5.98
N ASN A 5 12.03 -12.12 -6.79
CA ASN A 5 12.14 -12.02 -8.24
C ASN A 5 10.77 -11.97 -8.94
N ASN A 6 9.67 -12.18 -8.20
CA ASN A 6 8.30 -12.33 -8.75
C ASN A 6 7.37 -11.20 -8.29
N VAL A 7 7.71 -9.94 -8.60
CA VAL A 7 6.95 -8.76 -8.13
C VAL A 7 5.92 -8.24 -9.14
N LEU A 8 6.05 -8.62 -10.42
CA LEU A 8 5.17 -8.23 -11.52
C LEU A 8 4.43 -9.45 -12.09
N SER A 9 3.22 -9.20 -12.60
CA SER A 9 2.44 -10.14 -13.38
C SER A 9 3.11 -10.41 -14.73
N PRO A 10 3.38 -11.67 -15.10
CA PRO A 10 3.96 -12.00 -16.41
C PRO A 10 3.05 -11.63 -17.59
N ALA A 11 1.73 -11.54 -17.37
CA ALA A 11 0.76 -11.34 -18.44
C ALA A 11 0.68 -9.88 -18.91
N ASN A 12 0.96 -8.91 -18.03
CA ASN A 12 0.73 -7.49 -18.30
C ASN A 12 1.70 -6.53 -17.58
N GLY A 13 2.65 -7.05 -16.80
CA GLY A 13 3.62 -6.23 -16.07
C GLY A 13 3.06 -5.48 -14.87
N ALA A 14 1.78 -5.66 -14.51
CA ALA A 14 1.20 -5.02 -13.33
C ALA A 14 1.81 -5.58 -12.04
N PRO A 15 2.09 -4.76 -11.01
CA PRO A 15 2.57 -5.27 -9.72
C PRO A 15 1.57 -6.22 -9.06
N ILE A 16 2.05 -7.34 -8.54
CA ILE A 16 1.22 -8.32 -7.79
C ILE A 16 1.45 -8.28 -6.28
N ILE A 17 2.40 -7.46 -5.83
CA ILE A 17 2.78 -7.29 -4.42
C ILE A 17 2.12 -6.06 -3.78
N VAL A 18 0.93 -5.67 -4.25
CA VAL A 18 0.21 -4.51 -3.71
C VAL A 18 -0.30 -4.80 -2.28
N PRO A 19 -0.40 -3.79 -1.40
CA PRO A 19 -0.89 -3.99 -0.04
C PRO A 19 -2.33 -4.55 0.00
N SER A 20 -2.63 -5.36 1.00
CA SER A 20 -3.97 -5.89 1.27
C SER A 20 -4.88 -4.85 1.94
N GLN A 21 -6.16 -5.20 2.05
CA GLN A 21 -7.24 -4.31 2.50
C GLN A 21 -6.93 -3.56 3.81
N ASP A 22 -6.47 -4.25 4.84
CA ASP A 22 -6.23 -3.62 6.15
C ASP A 22 -5.05 -2.66 6.12
N MET A 23 -4.00 -2.98 5.35
CA MET A 23 -2.87 -2.07 5.13
C MET A 23 -3.33 -0.82 4.38
N ILE A 24 -4.17 -0.97 3.35
CA ILE A 24 -4.74 0.17 2.64
C ILE A 24 -5.57 1.04 3.58
N LEU A 25 -6.41 0.44 4.44
CA LEU A 25 -7.24 1.17 5.40
C LEU A 25 -6.37 1.95 6.41
N GLY A 26 -5.31 1.32 6.92
CA GLY A 26 -4.36 1.96 7.83
C GLY A 26 -3.64 3.15 7.17
N LEU A 27 -3.05 2.94 6.00
CA LEU A 27 -2.36 3.99 5.24
C LEU A 27 -3.32 5.16 4.92
N TYR A 28 -4.54 4.85 4.48
CA TYR A 28 -5.57 5.86 4.23
C TYR A 28 -5.86 6.67 5.49
N TYR A 29 -6.16 6.01 6.61
CA TYR A 29 -6.48 6.71 7.86
C TYR A 29 -5.33 7.62 8.34
N THR A 30 -4.08 7.16 8.23
CA THR A 30 -2.90 7.91 8.66
C THR A 30 -2.55 9.09 7.77
N SER A 31 -2.92 9.03 6.48
CA SER A 31 -2.62 10.09 5.51
C SER A 31 -3.72 11.15 5.41
N LEU A 32 -4.85 10.97 6.08
CA LEU A 32 -5.89 11.98 6.17
C LEU A 32 -5.43 13.17 7.00
N MET A 33 -5.37 14.34 6.37
CA MET A 33 -5.20 15.61 7.09
C MET A 33 -6.44 15.89 7.95
N ARG A 34 -6.20 16.44 9.14
CA ARG A 34 -7.25 16.80 10.10
C ARG A 34 -6.86 18.11 10.77
N GLU A 35 -7.74 19.09 10.62
CA GLU A 35 -7.59 20.40 11.25
C GLU A 35 -7.85 20.32 12.77
N GLY A 36 -7.15 21.15 13.53
CA GLY A 36 -7.29 21.30 14.98
C GLY A 36 -6.71 20.12 15.78
N MET A 37 -5.82 19.33 15.18
CA MET A 37 -5.21 18.19 15.88
C MET A 37 -4.12 18.66 16.85
N LYS A 38 -3.89 17.87 17.90
CA LYS A 38 -2.88 18.19 18.91
C LYS A 38 -1.47 18.18 18.28
N GLY A 39 -0.88 19.36 18.13
CA GLY A 39 0.45 19.54 17.52
C GLY A 39 0.42 20.13 16.11
N GLU A 40 -0.76 20.44 15.56
CA GLU A 40 -0.93 21.47 14.52
C GLU A 40 -0.68 22.88 15.08
#